data_AF-V5HVU1-F1
#
_entry.id   AF-V5HVU1-F1
#
_cell.length_a   1.000
_cell.length_b   1.000
_cell.length_c   1.000
_cell.angle_alpha   90.00
_cell.angle_beta   90.00
_cell.angle_gamma   90.00
#
_symmetry.space_group_name_H-M   'P 1'
#
loop_
_entity.id
_entity.type
_entity.pdbx_description
1 polymer ?
#
loop_
_entity_poly.entity_id
_entity_poly.type
_entity_poly.pdbx_seq_one_letter_code
_entity_poly.pdbx_strand_id
1 'polypeptide(L)'
;FVLSVAYSMGRLTEEQCRTPVPSTLCAENAPLRTVYSFSNRTNKCVSMKTCAEGVNLFEKPECCRSECPYGKYSKTPGKSGKNF
;
A
#
# COMPACT_ATOMS: atom_id res chain seq x y z
N PHE A 1 -20.81 -9.76 -11.79
CA PHE A 1 -20.26 -8.51 -11.22
C PHE A 1 -18.76 -8.70 -11.07
N VAL A 2 -17.95 -8.18 -11.99
CA VAL A 2 -16.50 -8.15 -11.82
C VAL A 2 -16.19 -6.83 -11.14
N LEU A 3 -15.76 -6.86 -9.88
CA LEU A 3 -15.28 -5.69 -9.17
C LEU A 3 -13.93 -5.29 -9.80
N SER A 4 -13.99 -4.52 -10.88
CA SER A 4 -12.82 -3.82 -11.38
C SER A 4 -12.45 -2.75 -10.35
N VAL A 5 -11.50 -3.08 -9.48
CA VAL A 5 -10.82 -2.07 -8.67
C VAL A 5 -10.08 -1.17 -9.64
N ALA A 6 -10.68 -0.01 -9.92
CA ALA A 6 -10.03 1.08 -10.61
C ALA A 6 -8.78 1.43 -9.80
N TYR A 7 -7.61 1.04 -10.30
CA TYR A 7 -6.33 1.43 -9.74
C TYR A 7 -6.07 2.88 -10.17
N SER A 8 -6.76 3.81 -9.52
CA SER A 8 -6.43 5.23 -9.63
C SER A 8 -5.03 5.41 -9.06
N MET A 9 -4.09 5.83 -9.91
CA MET A 9 -2.73 6.25 -9.54
C MET A 9 -2.78 7.57 -8.75
N GLY A 10 -3.45 7.54 -7.60
CA GLY A 10 -3.66 8.68 -6.74
C GLY A 10 -4.28 8.25 -5.43
N ARG A 11 -3.52 8.43 -4.35
CA ARG A 11 -3.90 8.31 -2.93
C ARG A 11 -5.03 7.29 -2.69
N LEU A 12 -4.62 6.08 -2.32
CA LEU A 12 -5.56 5.09 -1.79
C LEU A 12 -6.30 5.68 -0.58
N THR A 13 -7.54 5.24 -0.38
CA THR A 13 -8.27 5.60 0.83
C THR A 13 -7.65 4.95 2.06
N GLU A 14 -7.90 5.50 3.25
CA GLU A 14 -7.37 4.91 4.48
C GLU A 14 -7.78 3.44 4.65
N GLU A 15 -9.01 3.09 4.26
CA GLU A 15 -9.51 1.71 4.26
C GLU A 15 -8.72 0.81 3.32
N GLN A 16 -8.43 1.28 2.10
CA GLN A 16 -7.61 0.54 1.14
C GLN A 16 -6.18 0.35 1.66
N CYS A 17 -5.58 1.38 2.26
CA CYS A 17 -4.28 1.30 2.93
C CYS A 17 -4.30 0.36 4.15
N ARG A 18 -5.42 0.21 4.84
CA ARG A 18 -5.56 -0.73 5.96
C ARG A 18 -5.98 -2.13 5.52
N THR A 19 -6.14 -2.36 4.21
CA THR A 19 -6.51 -3.67 3.67
C THR A 19 -5.44 -4.69 4.05
N PRO A 20 -5.85 -5.86 4.60
CA PRO A 20 -4.92 -6.93 4.91
C PRO A 20 -4.24 -7.40 3.64
N VAL A 21 -2.91 -7.51 3.68
CA VAL A 21 -2.15 -8.10 2.59
C VAL A 21 -2.55 -9.57 2.48
N PRO A 22 -2.95 -10.05 1.29
CA PRO A 22 -3.20 -11.46 1.12
C PRO A 22 -1.90 -12.22 1.36
N SER A 23 -1.87 -13.00 2.43
CA SER A 23 -0.82 -13.98 2.69
C SER A 23 -1.04 -15.17 1.77
N THR A 24 -0.87 -14.97 0.46
CA THR A 24 -0.86 -16.08 -0.49
C THR A 24 0.36 -16.95 -0.16
N LEU A 25 0.12 -18.25 0.03
CA LEU A 25 1.18 -19.25 0.06
C LEU A 25 1.96 -19.12 -1.25
N CYS A 26 3.18 -18.61 -1.15
CA CYS A 26 4.06 -18.54 -2.31
C CYS A 26 4.36 -19.96 -2.77
N ALA A 27 4.29 -20.21 -4.07
CA ALA A 27 4.78 -21.46 -4.63
C ALA A 27 6.27 -21.62 -4.24
N GLU A 28 6.72 -22.86 -4.10
CA GLU A 28 8.08 -23.19 -3.63
C GLU A 28 9.20 -22.49 -4.43
N ASN A 29 8.93 -22.16 -5.69
CA ASN A 29 9.84 -21.46 -6.61
C ASN A 29 9.40 -20.04 -7.01
N ALA A 30 8.40 -19.46 -6.33
CA ALA A 30 7.96 -18.11 -6.65
C ALA A 30 9.03 -17.08 -6.23
N PRO A 31 9.40 -16.12 -7.10
CA PRO A 31 10.34 -15.08 -6.75
C PRO A 31 9.75 -14.19 -5.64
N LEU A 32 10.36 -14.23 -4.46
CA LEU A 32 10.00 -13.35 -3.36
C LEU A 32 10.51 -11.94 -3.66
N ARG A 33 9.60 -10.98 -3.78
CA ARG A 33 9.96 -9.56 -3.90
C ARG A 33 9.82 -8.85 -2.55
N THR A 34 10.69 -7.87 -2.33
CA THR A 34 10.56 -6.99 -1.16
C THR A 34 9.60 -5.87 -1.53
N VAL A 35 8.50 -5.78 -0.79
CA VAL A 35 7.46 -4.77 -0.99
C VAL A 35 7.13 -4.10 0.33
N TYR A 36 6.49 -2.95 0.25
CA TYR A 36 6.10 -2.10 1.35
C TYR A 36 4.58 -2.05 1.41
N SER A 37 4.03 -2.21 2.60
CA SER A 37 2.59 -2.21 2.82
C SER A 37 2.26 -1.41 4.07
N PHE A 38 1.13 -0.70 4.06
CA PHE A 38 0.66 -0.01 5.24
C PHE A 38 0.00 -1.00 6.20
N SER A 39 0.63 -1.21 7.36
CA SER A 39 0.08 -2.11 8.38
C SER A 39 -0.79 -1.33 9.35
N ASN A 40 -2.08 -1.67 9.40
CA ASN A 40 -3.04 -1.14 10.35
C ASN A 40 -2.59 -1.35 11.82
N ARG A 41 -1.93 -2.49 12.11
CA ARG A 41 -1.44 -2.80 13.47
C ARG A 41 -0.35 -1.84 13.92
N THR A 42 0.61 -1.54 13.04
CA THR A 42 1.73 -0.65 13.38
C THR A 42 1.48 0.81 13.00
N ASN A 43 0.36 1.10 12.32
CA ASN A 43 0.00 2.41 11.75
C ASN A 43 1.17 3.06 10.96
N LYS A 44 1.88 2.25 10.17
CA LYS A 44 3.03 2.68 9.35
C LYS A 44 3.25 1.73 8.18
N CYS A 45 3.95 2.22 7.15
CA CYS A 45 4.50 1.40 6.09
C CYS A 45 5.58 0.46 6.65
N VAL A 46 5.42 -0.83 6.41
CA VAL A 46 6.36 -1.88 6.79
C VAL A 46 6.81 -2.62 5.54
N SER A 47 8.08 -3.02 5.49
CA SER A 47 8.61 -3.88 4.43
C SER A 47 8.30 -5.34 4.74
N MET A 48 7.90 -6.09 3.72
CA MET A 48 7.68 -7.53 3.78
C MET A 48 8.19 -8.19 2.50
N LYS A 49 8.58 -9.46 2.61
CA LYS A 49 8.85 -10.30 1.44
C LYS A 49 7.61 -11.09 1.13
N THR A 50 7.06 -10.88 -0.06
CA THR A 50 5.88 -11.61 -0.51
C THR A 50 5.96 -11.82 -2.01
N CYS A 51 5.31 -12.88 -2.47
CA CYS A 51 4.98 -13.10 -3.88
C CYS A 51 3.59 -12.54 -4.23
N ALA A 52 2.83 -12.07 -3.24
CA ALA A 52 1.48 -11.58 -3.41
C ALA A 52 1.44 -10.26 -4.18
N GLU A 53 0.28 -10.00 -4.77
CA GLU A 53 -0.07 -8.73 -5.39
C GLU A 53 -1.30 -8.14 -4.70
N GLY A 54 -1.36 -6.82 -4.61
CA GLY A 54 -2.42 -6.16 -3.86
C GLY A 54 -2.29 -4.65 -3.90
N VAL A 55 -3.41 -3.97 -3.67
CA VAL A 55 -3.51 -2.50 -3.70
C VAL A 55 -2.63 -1.84 -2.63
N ASN A 56 -2.42 -2.54 -1.51
CA ASN A 56 -1.59 -2.09 -0.41
C ASN A 56 -0.17 -2.72 -0.46
N LEU A 57 0.36 -2.97 -1.66
CA LEU A 57 1.73 -3.47 -1.87
C LEU A 57 2.46 -2.57 -2.86
N PHE A 58 3.56 -1.99 -2.40
CA PHE A 58 4.36 -1.04 -3.16
C PHE A 58 5.80 -1.53 -3.24
N GLU A 59 6.45 -1.40 -4.39
CA GLU A 59 7.87 -1.78 -4.51
C GLU A 59 8.81 -0.81 -3.80
N LYS A 60 8.36 0.42 -3.56
CA LYS A 60 9.15 1.47 -2.92
C LYS A 60 8.51 2.00 -1.63
N PRO A 61 9.32 2.36 -0.62
CA PRO A 61 8.81 2.91 0.63
C PRO A 61 8.21 4.30 0.46
N GLU A 62 8.74 5.10 -0.47
CA GLU A 62 8.24 6.42 -0.82
C GLU A 62 6.82 6.37 -1.43
N CYS A 63 6.56 5.39 -2.29
CA CYS A 63 5.23 5.16 -2.86
C CYS A 63 4.23 4.81 -1.75
N CYS A 64 4.58 3.90 -0.84
CA CYS A 64 3.71 3.58 0.30
C CYS A 64 3.38 4.83 1.13
N ARG A 65 4.34 5.72 1.38
CA ARG A 65 4.10 6.97 2.14
C ARG A 65 3.29 8.01 1.36
N SER A 66 3.47 8.08 0.04
CA SER A 66 2.75 9.02 -0.83
C SER A 66 1.30 8.60 -1.03
N GLU A 67 1.09 7.32 -1.29
CA GLU A 67 -0.21 6.70 -1.54
C GLU A 67 -1.00 6.51 -0.25
N CYS A 68 -0.33 6.10 0.83
CA CYS A 68 -0.90 5.94 2.17
C CYS A 68 -0.27 6.94 3.15
N PRO A 69 -0.59 8.25 3.05
CA PRO A 69 -0.13 9.27 4.00
C PRO A 69 -0.92 9.20 5.32
N TYR A 70 -1.25 8.00 5.79
CA TYR A 70 -2.03 7.75 7.00
C TYR A 70 -1.08 7.24 8.10
N GLY A 71 -1.50 7.28 9.36
CA GLY A 71 -0.71 6.77 10.48
C GLY A 71 0.33 7.72 11.08
N LYS A 72 1.30 7.17 11.83
CA LYS A 72 2.19 7.94 12.74
C LYS A 72 3.14 8.94 12.05
N TYR A 73 3.34 8.79 10.74
CA TYR A 73 4.15 9.68 9.91
C TYR A 73 3.31 10.43 8.87
N SER A 74 1.99 10.50 9.06
CA SER A 74 1.17 11.50 8.40
C SER A 74 1.65 12.86 8.90
N LYS A 75 2.75 13.36 8.33
CA LYS A 75 2.97 14.80 8.28
C LYS A 75 1.79 15.28 7.48
N THR A 76 0.76 15.77 8.16
CA THR A 76 -0.32 16.51 7.54
C THR A 76 0.36 17.53 6.64
N PRO A 77 0.33 17.40 5.30
CA PRO A 77 0.61 18.56 4.49
C PRO A 77 -0.67 19.36 4.63
N GLY A 78 -0.67 20.34 5.52
CA GLY A 78 -1.54 21.48 5.28
C GLY A 78 -1.33 21.86 3.81
N LYS A 79 -2.37 21.67 2.99
CA LYS A 79 -2.52 22.20 1.63
C LYS A 79 -1.27 22.12 0.74
N SER A 80 -1.22 21.14 -0.15
CA SER A 80 -0.60 21.32 -1.46
C SER A 80 -1.37 20.42 -2.42
N GLY A 81 -2.36 20.95 -3.13
CA GLY A 81 -2.10 21.82 -4.26
C GLY A 81 -2.02 20.95 -5.51
N LYS A 82 -3.17 20.48 -6.01
CA LYS A 82 -3.33 20.07 -7.40
C LYS A 82 -4.60 20.75 -7.90
N ASN A 83 -4.43 21.98 -8.39
CA ASN A 83 -5.35 22.51 -9.38
C ASN A 83 -5.27 21.58 -10.59
N PHE A 84 -6.40 21.05 -11.01
CA PHE A 84 -6.63 20.61 -12.37
C PHE A 84 -7.75 21.46 -12.93
#